data_AF-A0A0M9AD90-F1
#
_entry.id   AF-A0A0M9AD90-F1
#
_cell.length_a   1.000
_cell.length_b   1.000
_cell.length_c   1.000
_cell.angle_alpha   90.00
_cell.angle_beta   90.00
_cell.angle_gamma   90.00
#
_symmetry.space_group_name_H-M   'P 1'
#
loop_
_entity.id
_entity.type
_entity.pdbx_description
1 polymer ?
#
loop_
_entity_poly.entity_id
_entity_poly.type
_entity_poly.pdbx_seq_one_letter_code
_entity_poly.pdbx_strand_id
1 'polypeptide(L)'
;MEPNRLSKALSLLGIALYAYFLWFRPSQEGIALGLGLALGGAAFGYGEKPFPVPFFLGLFALLGLLQVFYGHPLLFLLGGLVGMGAPYLAYRLRKPAK
;
A
#
# COMPACT_ATOMS: atom_id res chain seq x y z
N MET A 1 11.34 9.47 -10.14
CA MET A 1 11.19 7.99 -10.23
C MET A 1 9.95 7.67 -11.07
N GLU A 2 9.92 6.55 -11.79
CA GLU A 2 8.71 6.14 -12.52
C GLU A 2 7.61 5.69 -11.53
N PRO A 3 6.34 6.13 -11.69
CA PRO A 3 5.26 5.80 -10.76
C PRO A 3 5.10 4.30 -10.53
N ASN A 4 5.22 3.49 -11.59
CA ASN A 4 5.14 2.03 -11.51
C ASN A 4 6.26 1.44 -10.65
N ARG A 5 7.49 1.95 -10.82
CA ARG A 5 8.65 1.54 -10.02
C ARG A 5 8.46 1.92 -8.56
N LEU A 6 7.91 3.11 -8.29
CA LEU A 6 7.62 3.57 -6.93
C LEU A 6 6.56 2.71 -6.26
N SER A 7 5.48 2.39 -6.98
CA SER A 7 4.43 1.48 -6.52
C SER A 7 4.99 0.12 -6.09
N LYS A 8 5.81 -0.50 -6.95
CA LYS A 8 6.49 -1.77 -6.66
C LYS A 8 7.44 -1.66 -5.47
N ALA A 9 8.22 -0.58 -5.38
CA ALA A 9 9.14 -0.36 -4.28
C ALA A 9 8.41 -0.21 -2.93
N LEU A 10 7.31 0.55 -2.89
CA LEU A 10 6.48 0.69 -1.69
C LEU A 10 5.79 -0.63 -1.32
N SER A 11 5.34 -1.39 -2.32
CA SER A 11 4.77 -2.70 -2.08
C SER A 11 5.79 -3.65 -1.42
N LEU A 12 7.00 -3.72 -1.97
CA LEU A 12 8.10 -4.52 -1.40
C LEU A 12 8.53 -4.01 -0.02
N LEU A 13 8.57 -2.70 0.19
CA LEU A 13 8.86 -2.10 1.50
C LEU A 13 7.81 -2.52 2.53
N GLY A 14 6.52 -2.52 2.17
CA GLY A 14 5.45 -2.99 3.03
C GLY A 14 5.62 -4.47 3.43
N ILE A 15 6.00 -5.33 2.48
CA ILE A 15 6.31 -6.74 2.74
C ILE A 15 7.52 -6.88 3.67
N ALA A 16 8.57 -6.08 3.45
CA ALA A 16 9.75 -6.08 4.31
C ALA A 16 9.43 -5.63 5.74
N LEU A 17 8.61 -4.58 5.89
CA LEU A 17 8.12 -4.11 7.20
C LEU A 17 7.27 -5.19 7.88
N TYR A 18 6.35 -5.83 7.15
CA TYR A 18 5.56 -6.95 7.66
C TYR A 18 6.47 -8.06 8.21
N ALA A 19 7.46 -8.50 7.43
CA ALA A 19 8.40 -9.52 7.86
C ALA A 19 9.21 -9.06 9.09
N TYR A 20 9.71 -7.83 9.07
CA TYR A 20 10.47 -7.28 10.19
C TYR A 20 9.66 -7.28 11.50
N PHE A 21 8.42 -6.76 11.46
CA PHE A 21 7.55 -6.70 12.62
C PHE A 21 6.96 -8.05 13.02
N LEU A 22 6.97 -9.05 12.13
CA LEU A 22 6.56 -10.40 12.49
C LEU A 22 7.68 -11.16 13.23
N TRP A 23 8.92 -11.09 12.73
CA TRP A 23 10.01 -11.95 13.23
C TRP A 23 10.97 -11.26 14.20
N PHE A 24 11.27 -9.98 14.02
CA PHE A 24 12.33 -9.30 14.77
C PHE A 24 11.79 -8.38 15.87
N ARG A 25 10.63 -7.75 15.64
CA ARG A 25 9.98 -6.89 16.62
C ARG A 25 8.45 -7.04 16.57
N PRO A 26 7.88 -8.13 17.12
CA PRO A 26 6.43 -8.38 17.15
C PRO A 26 5.60 -7.13 17.47
N SER A 27 4.90 -6.61 16.47
CA SER A 27 4.06 -5.41 16.60
C SER A 27 2.88 -5.51 15.64
N GLN A 28 1.67 -5.63 16.19
CA GLN A 28 0.43 -5.66 15.40
C GLN A 28 0.23 -4.36 14.62
N GLU A 29 0.60 -3.23 15.23
CA GLU A 29 0.61 -1.91 14.62
C GLU A 29 1.52 -1.84 13.38
N GLY A 30 2.77 -2.31 13.54
CA GLY A 30 3.74 -2.35 12.45
C GLY A 30 3.34 -3.32 11.33
N ILE A 31 2.75 -4.47 11.70
CA ILE A 31 2.18 -5.43 10.76
C ILE A 31 1.03 -4.81 9.96
N ALA A 32 0.08 -4.15 10.63
CA ALA A 32 -1.06 -3.50 9.99
C ALA A 32 -0.59 -2.42 8.99
N LEU A 33 0.35 -1.57 9.40
CA LEU A 33 0.95 -0.54 8.54
C LEU A 33 1.68 -1.16 7.34
N GLY A 34 2.49 -2.20 7.57
CA GLY A 34 3.22 -2.92 6.53
C GLY A 34 2.30 -3.56 5.49
N LEU A 35 1.25 -4.24 5.94
CA LEU A 35 0.22 -4.83 5.07
C LEU A 35 -0.52 -3.76 4.27
N GLY A 36 -0.93 -2.68 4.93
CA GLY A 36 -1.58 -1.55 4.28
C GLY A 36 -0.70 -0.99 3.16
N LEU A 37 0.59 -0.75 3.46
CA LEU A 37 1.55 -0.25 2.49
C LEU A 37 1.79 -1.23 1.34
N ALA A 38 1.93 -2.51 1.65
CA ALA A 38 2.19 -3.57 0.68
C ALA A 38 1.07 -3.65 -0.37
N LEU A 39 -0.17 -3.72 0.12
CA LEU A 39 -1.37 -3.86 -0.69
C LEU A 39 -1.74 -2.54 -1.38
N GLY A 40 -1.56 -1.41 -0.69
CA GLY A 40 -1.75 -0.09 -1.28
C GLY A 40 -0.81 0.16 -2.45
N GLY A 41 0.47 -0.21 -2.30
CA GLY A 41 1.46 -0.13 -3.38
C GLY A 41 1.17 -1.07 -4.56
N ALA A 42 0.40 -2.15 -4.35
CA ALA A 42 0.00 -3.10 -5.39
C ALA A 42 -1.39 -2.80 -5.99
N ALA A 43 -2.17 -1.91 -5.38
CA ALA A 43 -3.58 -1.68 -5.73
C ALA A 43 -3.79 -1.05 -7.10
N PHE A 44 -2.79 -0.35 -7.62
CA PHE A 44 -2.84 0.30 -8.93
C PHE A 44 -1.62 -0.06 -9.77
N GLY A 45 -1.85 -0.40 -11.03
CA GLY A 45 -0.82 -0.46 -12.06
C GLY A 45 -0.69 0.89 -12.75
N TYR A 46 0.55 1.27 -13.08
CA TYR A 46 0.84 2.54 -13.74
C TYR A 46 1.46 2.29 -15.13
N GLY A 47 0.63 2.42 -16.17
CA GLY A 47 1.03 2.46 -17.58
C GLY A 47 0.78 3.85 -18.17
N GLU A 48 0.03 3.95 -19.28
CA GLU A 48 -0.41 5.25 -19.80
C GLU A 48 -1.34 6.00 -18.85
N LYS A 49 -2.24 5.25 -18.19
CA LYS A 49 -3.16 5.75 -17.15
C LYS A 49 -3.09 4.80 -15.95
N PRO A 50 -3.35 5.29 -14.72
CA PRO A 50 -3.47 4.43 -13.55
C PRO A 50 -4.67 3.51 -13.76
N PHE A 51 -4.48 2.21 -13.56
CA PHE A 51 -5.57 1.24 -13.61
C PHE A 51 -5.63 0.47 -12.28
N PRO A 52 -6.83 0.29 -11.70
CA PRO A 52 -6.99 -0.50 -10.49
C PRO A 52 -6.67 -1.98 -10.77
N VAL A 53 -6.06 -2.66 -9.80
CA VAL A 53 -5.83 -4.10 -9.83
C VAL A 53 -6.87 -4.76 -8.90
N PRO A 54 -7.96 -5.34 -9.43
CA PRO A 54 -9.11 -5.76 -8.63
C PRO A 54 -8.75 -6.75 -7.52
N PHE A 55 -7.83 -7.67 -7.80
CA PHE A 55 -7.37 -8.64 -6.81
C PHE A 55 -6.76 -7.97 -5.57
N PHE A 56 -5.85 -7.02 -5.75
CA PHE A 56 -5.20 -6.33 -4.63
C PHE A 56 -6.15 -5.38 -3.91
N LEU A 57 -7.09 -4.75 -4.61
CA LEU A 57 -8.14 -3.94 -3.98
C LEU A 57 -9.09 -4.80 -3.14
N GLY A 58 -9.50 -5.97 -3.65
CA GLY A 58 -10.31 -6.92 -2.90
C GLY A 58 -9.58 -7.41 -1.65
N LEU A 59 -8.29 -7.75 -1.78
CA LEU A 59 -7.45 -8.17 -0.65
C LEU A 59 -7.24 -7.03 0.35
N PHE A 60 -7.04 -5.79 -0.11
CA PHE A 60 -6.95 -4.60 0.75
C PHE A 60 -8.24 -4.39 1.54
N ALA A 61 -9.40 -4.51 0.89
CA ALA A 61 -10.69 -4.37 1.56
C ALA A 61 -10.92 -5.48 2.60
N LEU A 62 -10.66 -6.74 2.21
CA LEU A 62 -10.83 -7.89 3.11
C LEU A 62 -9.93 -7.79 4.34
N LEU A 63 -8.64 -7.48 4.14
CA LEU A 63 -7.69 -7.32 5.25
C LEU A 63 -7.96 -6.05 6.04
N GLY A 64 -8.44 -4.98 5.41
CA GLY A 64 -8.89 -3.77 6.11
C GLY A 64 -10.05 -4.06 7.05
N LEU A 65 -11.06 -4.82 6.61
CA LEU A 65 -12.15 -5.29 7.48
C LEU A 65 -11.61 -6.12 8.64
N LEU A 66 -10.67 -7.02 8.35
CA LEU A 66 -10.03 -7.82 9.39
C LEU A 66 -9.31 -6.95 10.43
N GLN A 67 -8.60 -5.90 9.99
CA GLN A 67 -7.92 -4.95 10.88
C GLN A 67 -8.88 -4.12 11.74
N VAL A 68 -10.13 -3.90 11.31
CA VAL A 68 -11.17 -3.31 12.17
C VAL A 68 -11.46 -4.22 13.36
N PHE A 69 -11.56 -5.54 13.15
CA PHE A 69 -11.80 -6.50 14.23
C PHE A 69 -10.59 -6.65 15.18
N TYR A 70 -9.37 -6.52 14.65
CA TYR A 70 -8.14 -6.58 15.47
C TYR A 70 -7.74 -5.22 16.08
N GLY A 71 -8.48 -4.14 15.83
CA GLY A 71 -8.26 -2.85 16.49
C GLY A 71 -7.15 -1.97 15.89
N HIS A 72 -6.59 -2.32 14.73
CA HIS A 72 -5.55 -1.55 14.06
C HIS A 72 -5.93 -0.99 12.67
N PRO A 73 -7.19 -0.55 12.42
CA PRO A 73 -7.61 -0.14 11.08
C PRO A 73 -6.92 1.15 10.63
N LEU A 74 -6.63 2.08 11.54
CA LEU A 74 -6.04 3.38 11.20
C LEU A 74 -4.64 3.22 10.61
N LEU A 75 -3.80 2.37 11.21
CA LEU A 75 -2.44 2.15 10.74
C LEU A 75 -2.41 1.42 9.40
N PHE A 76 -3.30 0.46 9.20
CA PHE A 76 -3.51 -0.19 7.92
C PHE A 76 -3.93 0.82 6.83
N LEU A 77 -4.91 1.68 7.13
CA LEU A 77 -5.37 2.71 6.20
C LEU A 77 -4.28 3.75 5.91
N LEU A 78 -3.46 4.13 6.90
CA LEU A 78 -2.31 5.02 6.70
C LEU A 78 -1.27 4.39 5.78
N GLY A 79 -0.91 3.12 6.02
CA GLY A 79 -0.03 2.38 5.12
C GLY A 79 -0.59 2.34 3.70
N GLY A 80 -1.87 2.01 3.57
CA GLY A 80 -2.59 2.00 2.29
C GLY A 80 -2.60 3.34 1.57
N LEU A 81 -2.88 4.42 2.30
CA LEU A 81 -2.90 5.77 1.78
C LEU A 81 -1.53 6.20 1.27
N VAL A 82 -0.45 5.85 1.97
CA VAL A 82 0.91 6.10 1.50
C VAL A 82 1.22 5.25 0.27
N GLY A 83 0.89 3.96 0.32
CA GLY A 83 1.15 2.99 -0.75
C GLY A 83 0.45 3.34 -2.06
N MET A 84 -0.82 3.76 -2.00
CA MET A 84 -1.60 4.17 -3.17
C MET A 84 -1.32 5.62 -3.57
N GLY A 85 -1.23 6.50 -2.57
CA GLY A 85 -1.18 7.95 -2.75
C GLY A 85 0.16 8.43 -3.30
N ALA A 86 1.29 7.91 -2.80
CA ALA A 86 2.59 8.38 -3.26
C ALA A 86 2.86 8.09 -4.76
N PRO A 87 2.58 6.88 -5.29
CA PRO A 87 2.66 6.61 -6.73
C PRO A 87 1.67 7.45 -7.54
N TYR A 88 0.45 7.66 -7.02
CA TYR A 88 -0.57 8.47 -7.68
C TYR A 88 -0.14 9.94 -7.81
N LEU A 89 0.40 10.52 -6.74
CA LEU A 89 0.95 11.88 -6.73
C LEU A 89 2.13 11.98 -7.71
N ALA A 90 3.04 10.99 -7.71
CA ALA A 90 4.16 10.93 -8.66
C ALA A 90 3.69 10.86 -10.13
N TYR A 91 2.59 10.15 -10.40
CA TYR A 91 1.96 10.13 -11.72
C TYR A 91 1.37 11.49 -12.10
N ARG A 92 0.62 12.13 -11.20
CA ARG A 92 0.01 13.45 -11.41
C ARG A 92 1.05 14.54 -11.65
N LEU A 93 2.16 14.53 -10.93
CA LEU A 93 3.24 15.51 -11.11
C LEU A 93 3.99 15.33 -12.43
N ARG A 94 4.03 14.11 -13.00
CA ARG A 94 4.65 13.83 -14.30
C ARG A 94 3.79 14.23 -15.50
N LYS A 95 2.45 14.18 -15.37
CA LYS A 95 1.52 14.68 -16.38
C LYS A 95 0.92 15.99 -15.86
N PRO A 96 1.56 17.14 -16.07
CA PRO A 96 0.99 18.42 -15.65
C PRO A 96 -0.43 18.52 -16.19
N ALA A 97 -1.36 18.86 -15.29
CA ALA A 97 -2.76 19.02 -15.61
C ALA A 97 -2.88 19.98 -16.80
N LYS A 98 -3.47 19.49 -17.90
CA LYS A 98 -4.02 20.38 -18.93
C LYS A 98 -5.28 21.03 -18.37
#